data_AF-A0A0G0QAA3-F1
#
_entry.id   AF-A0A0G0QAA3-F1
#
_cell.length_a   1.000
_cell.length_b   1.000
_cell.length_c   1.000
_cell.angle_alpha   90.00
_cell.angle_beta   90.00
_cell.angle_gamma   90.00
#
_symmetry.space_group_name_H-M   'P 1'
#
loop_
_entity.id
_entity.type
_entity.pdbx_description
1 polymer ?
#
loop_
_entity_poly.entity_id
_entity_poly.type
_entity_poly.pdbx_seq_one_letter_code
_entity_poly.pdbx_strand_id
1 'polypeptide(L)'
;MVDRDDPFRTKNQLNARLEGKYHNIAENVGKCVFCDLRDKYVVTKQDQWILTVNIFPYIDGQVLVLPERHIENYHDLTNEDVLAGHELVKTGIGLLQRELEIENYWIILRQGPIAGKTVSHLHWNIMPYIEGLNTWHFQEISITPLDLAERLRGALEK
;
A
#
# COMPACT_ATOMS: atom_id res chain seq x y z
N MET A 1 -19.82 27.66 -3.41
CA MET A 1 -20.77 26.62 -2.97
C MET A 1 -19.94 25.39 -2.65
N VAL A 2 -19.80 25.05 -1.37
CA VAL A 2 -18.99 23.90 -0.93
C VAL A 2 -19.87 22.67 -1.10
N ASP A 3 -19.50 21.81 -2.04
CA ASP A 3 -20.19 20.54 -2.27
C ASP A 3 -20.16 19.74 -0.95
N ARG A 4 -21.35 19.47 -0.40
CA ARG A 4 -21.49 18.74 0.87
C ARG A 4 -21.16 17.25 0.70
N ASP A 5 -21.09 16.78 -0.56
CA ASP A 5 -20.94 15.39 -0.92
C ASP A 5 -19.53 15.05 -1.46
N ASP A 6 -18.53 15.95 -1.34
CA ASP A 6 -17.14 15.63 -1.69
C ASP A 6 -16.57 14.54 -0.73
N PRO A 7 -16.34 13.31 -1.20
CA PRO A 7 -15.80 12.24 -0.36
C PRO A 7 -14.36 12.50 0.09
N PHE A 8 -13.65 13.45 -0.54
CA PHE A 8 -12.27 13.83 -0.23
C PHE A 8 -12.16 14.98 0.78
N ARG A 9 -13.27 15.38 1.42
CA ARG A 9 -13.25 16.33 2.53
C ARG A 9 -12.51 15.71 3.73
N THR A 10 -11.59 16.45 4.35
CA THR A 10 -10.70 15.95 5.42
C THR A 10 -11.42 15.28 6.58
N LYS A 11 -12.62 15.77 6.97
CA LYS A 11 -13.43 15.12 8.02
C LYS A 11 -13.97 13.74 7.63
N ASN A 12 -14.21 13.49 6.34
CA ASN A 12 -14.73 12.22 5.84
C ASN A 12 -13.63 11.15 5.71
N GLN A 13 -12.35 11.56 5.79
CA GLN A 13 -11.19 10.67 5.74
C GLN A 13 -10.90 10.03 7.11
N LEU A 14 -11.22 10.76 8.19
CA LEU A 14 -11.07 10.28 9.56
C LEU A 14 -12.05 9.13 9.82
N ASN A 15 -11.55 8.01 10.36
CA ASN A 15 -12.35 6.84 10.76
C ASN A 15 -13.25 6.25 9.65
N ALA A 16 -13.01 6.57 8.38
CA ALA A 16 -13.88 6.16 7.26
C ALA A 16 -14.07 4.64 7.17
N ARG A 17 -13.06 3.86 7.57
CA ARG A 17 -13.12 2.40 7.62
C ARG A 17 -13.93 1.88 8.80
N LEU A 18 -13.76 2.47 9.98
CA LEU A 18 -14.54 2.13 11.18
C LEU A 18 -16.02 2.44 11.00
N GLU A 19 -16.33 3.54 10.31
CA GLU A 19 -17.70 3.99 10.06
C GLU A 19 -18.33 3.37 8.80
N GLY A 20 -17.65 2.44 8.12
CA GLY A 20 -18.15 1.76 6.92
C GLY A 20 -18.29 2.65 5.68
N LYS A 21 -17.83 3.91 5.72
CA LYS A 21 -17.95 4.89 4.63
C LYS A 21 -17.00 4.62 3.47
N TYR A 22 -15.95 3.82 3.69
CA TYR A 22 -14.93 3.53 2.68
C TYR A 22 -15.49 2.88 1.40
N HIS A 23 -16.46 1.97 1.51
CA HIS A 23 -16.97 1.22 0.36
C HIS A 23 -17.62 2.14 -0.68
N ASN A 24 -18.33 3.18 -0.21
CA ASN A 24 -19.02 4.14 -1.08
C ASN A 24 -18.08 5.12 -1.81
N ILE A 25 -16.83 5.23 -1.38
CA ILE A 25 -15.84 6.17 -1.95
C ILE A 25 -14.97 5.50 -3.01
N ALA A 26 -14.70 4.20 -2.87
CA ALA A 26 -13.88 3.44 -3.80
C ALA A 26 -14.58 3.19 -5.17
N GLU A 27 -15.90 3.34 -5.24
CA GLU A 27 -16.71 2.87 -6.38
C GLU A 27 -16.85 3.87 -7.55
N ASN A 28 -16.42 5.13 -7.43
CA ASN A 28 -16.77 6.15 -8.43
C ASN A 28 -15.61 7.06 -8.87
N VAL A 29 -14.50 6.48 -9.30
CA VAL A 29 -13.50 7.24 -10.06
C VAL A 29 -13.18 6.47 -11.34
N GLY A 30 -13.75 6.89 -12.47
CA GLY A 30 -13.47 6.32 -13.80
C GLY A 30 -12.02 6.52 -14.28
N LYS A 31 -11.13 6.94 -13.39
CA LYS A 31 -9.70 7.18 -13.56
C LYS A 31 -8.96 6.68 -12.32
N CYS A 32 -7.73 6.20 -12.50
CA CYS A 32 -6.89 5.77 -11.39
C CYS A 32 -6.62 6.94 -10.41
N VAL A 33 -6.96 6.76 -9.13
CA VAL A 33 -6.79 7.77 -8.08
C VAL A 33 -5.33 8.10 -7.76
N PHE A 34 -4.40 7.21 -8.10
CA PHE A 34 -2.96 7.47 -7.94
C PHE A 34 -2.35 8.15 -9.15
N CYS A 35 -2.91 7.97 -10.35
CA CYS A 35 -2.55 8.79 -11.51
C CYS A 35 -3.04 10.23 -11.38
N ASP A 36 -4.17 10.44 -10.70
CA ASP A 36 -4.73 11.77 -10.37
C ASP A 36 -4.42 12.18 -8.91
N LEU A 37 -3.27 11.74 -8.39
CA LEU A 37 -2.88 12.01 -7.01
C LEU A 37 -2.69 13.52 -6.81
N ARG A 38 -3.40 14.10 -5.85
CA ARG A 38 -3.32 15.53 -5.54
C ARG A 38 -2.02 15.83 -4.78
N ASP A 39 -1.22 16.77 -5.28
CA ASP A 39 0.10 17.12 -4.72
C ASP A 39 0.09 17.45 -3.22
N LYS A 40 -1.03 17.96 -2.68
CA LYS A 40 -1.15 18.26 -1.24
C LYS A 40 -1.01 17.05 -0.31
N TYR A 41 -1.12 15.83 -0.82
CA TYR A 41 -0.94 14.59 -0.05
C TYR A 41 0.44 13.97 -0.24
N VAL A 42 1.21 14.46 -1.22
CA VAL A 42 2.56 13.99 -1.51
C VAL A 42 3.50 14.50 -0.42
N VAL A 43 4.30 13.58 0.14
CA VAL A 43 5.37 13.90 1.10
C VAL A 43 6.64 14.23 0.35
N THR A 44 7.03 13.39 -0.61
CA THR A 44 8.18 13.64 -1.50
C THR A 44 8.08 12.80 -2.78
N LYS A 45 8.83 13.20 -3.81
CA LYS A 45 9.02 12.46 -5.06
C LYS A 45 10.51 12.26 -5.31
N GLN A 46 10.89 11.10 -5.79
CA GLN A 46 12.26 10.77 -6.16
C GLN A 46 12.24 9.71 -7.26
N ASP A 47 13.07 9.88 -8.30
CA ASP A 47 13.31 8.86 -9.33
C ASP A 47 12.05 8.25 -9.96
N GLN A 48 11.01 9.08 -10.23
CA GLN A 48 9.69 8.67 -10.74
C GLN A 48 8.85 7.83 -9.76
N TRP A 49 9.15 7.92 -8.48
CA TRP A 49 8.36 7.35 -7.39
C TRP A 49 7.88 8.43 -6.43
N ILE A 50 6.76 8.14 -5.78
CA ILE A 50 6.06 9.05 -4.87
C ILE A 50 5.94 8.38 -3.50
N LEU A 51 6.29 9.13 -2.45
CA LEU A 51 5.86 8.85 -1.08
C LEU A 51 4.68 9.78 -0.75
N THR A 52 3.54 9.21 -0.36
CA THR A 52 2.29 9.94 -0.06
C THR A 52 1.61 9.36 1.17
N VAL A 53 0.76 10.15 1.83
CA VAL A 53 -0.11 9.62 2.91
C VAL A 53 -1.29 8.83 2.32
N ASN A 54 -1.78 7.82 3.05
CA ASN A 54 -3.04 7.18 2.69
C ASN A 54 -4.21 8.06 3.14
N ILE A 55 -5.06 8.46 2.20
CA ILE A 55 -6.24 9.30 2.48
C ILE A 55 -7.38 8.55 3.19
N PHE A 56 -7.33 7.22 3.23
CA PHE A 56 -8.25 6.36 4.00
C PHE A 56 -7.44 5.30 4.76
N PRO A 57 -6.67 5.74 5.78
CA PRO A 57 -5.73 4.87 6.46
C PRO A 57 -6.45 3.81 7.29
N TYR A 58 -5.80 2.67 7.50
CA TYR A 58 -6.17 1.66 8.47
C TYR A 58 -5.73 2.05 9.88
N ILE A 59 -4.63 2.77 9.98
CA ILE A 59 -4.00 3.21 11.22
C ILE A 59 -3.26 4.52 10.97
N ASP A 60 -3.15 5.35 12.01
CA ASP A 60 -2.36 6.58 11.97
C ASP A 60 -0.92 6.29 11.54
N GLY A 61 -0.35 7.18 10.73
CA GLY A 61 0.99 7.02 10.16
C GLY A 61 1.06 6.10 8.93
N GLN A 62 -0.06 5.59 8.40
CA GLN A 62 -0.01 4.84 7.15
C GLN A 62 0.36 5.73 5.95
N VAL A 63 1.45 5.36 5.28
CA VAL A 63 1.94 5.98 4.05
C VAL A 63 2.03 4.96 2.92
N LEU A 64 2.09 5.46 1.69
CA LEU A 64 2.16 4.68 0.46
C LEU A 64 3.39 5.08 -0.34
N VAL A 65 4.06 4.09 -0.93
CA VAL A 65 5.12 4.28 -1.93
C VAL A 65 4.64 3.70 -3.26
N LEU A 66 4.59 4.51 -4.30
CA LEU A 66 4.05 4.12 -5.61
C LEU A 66 4.79 4.80 -6.77
N PRO A 67 4.92 4.15 -7.94
CA PRO A 67 5.50 4.76 -9.12
C PRO A 67 4.56 5.80 -9.73
N GLU A 68 5.10 6.86 -10.32
CA GLU A 68 4.32 7.87 -11.04
C GLU A 68 3.61 7.27 -12.26
N ARG A 69 4.26 6.33 -12.96
CA ARG A 69 3.66 5.60 -14.08
C ARG A 69 2.61 4.60 -13.60
N HIS A 70 1.51 4.49 -14.35
CA HIS A 70 0.51 3.45 -14.10
C HIS A 70 1.10 2.08 -14.45
N ILE A 71 1.38 1.30 -13.41
CA ILE A 71 1.82 -0.09 -13.49
C ILE A 71 1.07 -0.86 -12.42
N GLU A 72 0.62 -2.07 -12.73
CA GLU A 72 -0.22 -2.82 -11.79
C GLU A 72 0.54 -3.92 -11.07
N ASN A 73 1.47 -4.57 -11.74
CA ASN A 73 2.14 -5.76 -11.22
C ASN A 73 3.57 -5.46 -10.85
N TYR A 74 4.01 -6.07 -9.75
CA TYR A 74 5.38 -5.94 -9.26
C TYR A 74 6.41 -6.53 -10.24
N HIS A 75 6.06 -7.61 -10.92
CA HIS A 75 6.95 -8.27 -11.89
C HIS A 75 7.22 -7.44 -13.15
N ASP A 76 6.46 -6.36 -13.37
CA ASP A 76 6.64 -5.45 -14.52
C ASP A 76 7.63 -4.30 -14.20
N LEU A 77 8.17 -4.24 -12.98
CA LEU A 77 9.18 -3.26 -12.58
C LEU A 77 10.56 -3.63 -13.13
N THR A 78 11.34 -2.62 -13.52
CA THR A 78 12.77 -2.81 -13.80
C THR A 78 13.57 -2.87 -12.49
N ASN A 79 14.86 -3.21 -12.57
CA ASN A 79 15.73 -3.20 -11.40
C ASN A 79 15.90 -1.77 -10.84
N GLU A 80 15.95 -0.78 -11.72
CA GLU A 80 16.03 0.64 -11.38
C GLU A 80 14.77 1.08 -10.65
N ASP A 81 13.58 0.66 -11.13
CA ASP A 81 12.32 0.93 -10.45
C ASP A 81 12.31 0.35 -9.04
N VAL A 82 12.72 -0.92 -8.87
CA VAL A 82 12.75 -1.59 -7.57
C VAL A 82 13.66 -0.84 -6.59
N LEU A 83 14.85 -0.42 -7.04
CA LEU A 83 15.78 0.34 -6.22
C LEU A 83 15.20 1.70 -5.81
N ALA A 84 14.68 2.46 -6.77
CA ALA A 84 14.08 3.78 -6.54
C ALA A 84 12.94 3.72 -5.52
N GLY A 85 12.02 2.77 -5.71
CA GLY A 85 10.95 2.55 -4.75
C GLY A 85 11.48 2.19 -3.35
N HIS A 86 12.44 1.27 -3.26
CA HIS A 86 12.96 0.84 -1.95
C HIS A 86 13.64 1.95 -1.16
N GLU A 87 14.32 2.88 -1.84
CA GLU A 87 14.88 4.06 -1.18
C GLU A 87 13.79 4.98 -0.60
N LEU A 88 12.65 5.12 -1.29
CA LEU A 88 11.49 5.82 -0.72
C LEU A 88 10.81 5.06 0.42
N VAL A 89 10.82 3.72 0.40
CA VAL A 89 10.35 2.93 1.55
C VAL A 89 11.21 3.20 2.78
N LYS A 90 12.53 3.17 2.64
CA LYS A 90 13.47 3.52 3.72
C LYS A 90 13.26 4.95 4.22
N THR A 91 13.04 5.88 3.31
CA THR A 91 12.73 7.28 3.64
C THR A 91 11.44 7.37 4.45
N GLY A 92 10.36 6.71 4.01
CA GLY A 92 9.09 6.70 4.71
C GLY A 92 9.18 6.14 6.12
N ILE A 93 9.89 5.01 6.30
CA ILE A 93 10.13 4.41 7.62
C ILE A 93 10.89 5.39 8.54
N GLY A 94 11.98 5.98 8.05
CA GLY A 94 12.78 6.93 8.83
C GLY A 94 12.01 8.17 9.25
N LEU A 95 11.08 8.65 8.40
CA LEU A 95 10.16 9.73 8.75
C LEU A 95 9.17 9.31 9.85
N LEU A 96 8.56 8.13 9.73
CA LEU A 96 7.61 7.63 10.73
C LEU A 96 8.28 7.40 12.09
N GLN A 97 9.50 6.86 12.10
CA GLN A 97 10.29 6.69 13.32
C GLN A 97 10.58 8.03 14.00
N ARG A 98 11.03 9.04 13.24
CA ARG A 98 11.43 10.33 13.79
C ARG A 98 10.26 11.20 14.24
N GLU A 99 9.18 11.23 13.47
CA GLU A 99 8.06 12.16 13.70
C GLU A 99 6.96 11.56 14.59
N LEU A 100 6.82 10.24 14.61
CA LEU A 100 5.73 9.54 15.29
C LEU A 100 6.20 8.44 16.25
N GLU A 101 7.51 8.27 16.45
CA GLU A 101 8.12 7.27 17.35
C GLU A 101 7.68 5.82 17.03
N ILE A 102 7.47 5.53 15.74
CA ILE A 102 6.97 4.22 15.28
C ILE A 102 8.11 3.24 15.07
N GLU A 103 8.24 2.27 15.97
CA GLU A 103 9.26 1.21 15.88
C GLU A 103 8.78 -0.05 15.16
N ASN A 104 7.48 -0.36 15.26
CA ASN A 104 6.89 -1.56 14.67
C ASN A 104 6.05 -1.17 13.45
N TYR A 105 6.34 -1.79 12.31
CA TYR A 105 5.62 -1.53 11.07
C TYR A 105 5.61 -2.75 10.14
N TRP A 106 4.69 -2.74 9.19
CA TRP A 106 4.65 -3.65 8.05
C TRP A 106 4.90 -2.90 6.75
N ILE A 107 5.64 -3.55 5.85
CA ILE A 107 5.69 -3.17 4.44
C ILE A 107 4.85 -4.19 3.68
N ILE A 108 3.73 -3.74 3.09
CA ILE A 108 2.74 -4.63 2.48
C ILE A 108 2.54 -4.27 1.01
N LEU A 109 2.83 -5.23 0.15
CA LEU A 109 2.35 -5.27 -1.22
C LEU A 109 1.14 -6.20 -1.29
N ARG A 110 0.06 -5.75 -1.94
CA ARG A 110 -1.11 -6.60 -2.23
C ARG A 110 -1.26 -6.74 -3.74
N GLN A 111 -1.45 -7.97 -4.20
CA GLN A 111 -1.67 -8.27 -5.61
C GLN A 111 -2.94 -9.11 -5.80
N GLY A 112 -3.80 -8.68 -6.71
CA GLY A 112 -5.10 -9.30 -6.99
C GLY A 112 -6.24 -8.81 -6.07
N PRO A 113 -7.49 -8.97 -6.50
CA PRO A 113 -8.66 -8.41 -5.82
C PRO A 113 -8.93 -9.05 -4.45
N ILE A 114 -8.74 -10.37 -4.33
CA ILE A 114 -8.99 -11.11 -3.08
C ILE A 114 -7.93 -10.80 -2.01
N ALA A 115 -6.73 -10.37 -2.41
CA ALA A 115 -5.66 -9.99 -1.49
C ALA A 115 -5.89 -8.62 -0.80
N GLY A 116 -7.04 -7.97 -1.03
CA GLY A 116 -7.36 -6.67 -0.45
C GLY A 116 -6.70 -5.49 -1.15
N LYS A 117 -6.28 -5.64 -2.41
CA LYS A 117 -5.87 -4.53 -3.29
C LYS A 117 -7.12 -3.80 -3.75
N THR A 118 -7.24 -2.52 -3.40
CA THR A 118 -8.43 -1.70 -3.70
C THR A 118 -8.21 -0.72 -4.85
N VAL A 119 -6.95 -0.46 -5.22
CA VAL A 119 -6.58 0.37 -6.37
C VAL A 119 -5.68 -0.45 -7.28
N SER A 120 -6.06 -0.57 -8.56
CA SER A 120 -5.29 -1.26 -9.59
C SER A 120 -4.14 -0.37 -10.10
N HIS A 121 -3.22 -0.04 -9.19
CA HIS A 121 -1.94 0.63 -9.44
C HIS A 121 -1.02 0.16 -8.32
N LEU A 122 0.19 -0.27 -8.67
CA LEU A 122 1.18 -0.79 -7.75
C LEU A 122 1.45 0.22 -6.62
N HIS A 123 1.39 -0.22 -5.38
CA HIS A 123 1.76 0.58 -4.23
C HIS A 123 2.17 -0.32 -3.07
N TRP A 124 3.24 0.05 -2.38
CA TRP A 124 3.58 -0.52 -1.08
C TRP A 124 2.96 0.31 0.02
N ASN A 125 2.39 -0.36 0.99
CA ASN A 125 1.92 0.25 2.21
C ASN A 125 3.03 0.17 3.24
N ILE A 126 3.39 1.29 3.86
CA ILE A 126 4.12 1.28 5.13
C ILE A 126 3.09 1.57 6.20
N MET A 127 2.79 0.55 7.01
CA MET A 127 1.75 0.60 8.02
C MET A 127 2.35 0.39 9.40
N PRO A 128 2.22 1.36 10.31
CA PRO A 128 2.50 1.13 11.72
C PRO A 128 1.76 -0.11 12.23
N TYR A 129 2.42 -0.88 13.09
CA TYR A 129 1.84 -2.07 13.69
C TYR A 129 1.59 -1.87 15.17
N ILE A 130 0.38 -2.21 15.59
CA ILE A 130 -0.01 -2.33 17.00
C ILE A 130 -0.63 -3.71 17.20
N GLU A 131 -0.53 -4.23 18.42
CA GLU A 131 -1.17 -5.50 18.77
C GLU A 131 -2.69 -5.43 18.52
N GLY A 132 -3.23 -6.45 17.86
CA GLY A 132 -4.64 -6.52 17.48
C GLY A 132 -5.00 -5.86 16.15
N LEU A 133 -4.05 -5.24 15.43
CA LEU A 133 -4.31 -4.66 14.10
C LEU A 133 -4.73 -5.72 13.06
N ASN A 134 -4.27 -6.97 13.22
CA ASN A 134 -4.71 -8.10 12.40
C ASN A 134 -5.02 -9.34 13.25
N THR A 135 -5.65 -10.32 12.61
CA THR A 135 -5.87 -11.65 13.16
C THR A 135 -5.29 -12.69 12.20
N TRP A 136 -4.53 -13.64 12.73
CA TRP A 136 -3.96 -14.74 11.95
C TRP A 136 -4.90 -15.95 11.96
N HIS A 137 -5.27 -16.42 10.78
CA HIS A 137 -6.02 -17.67 10.59
C HIS A 137 -5.12 -18.71 9.93
N PHE A 138 -4.39 -19.47 10.74
CA PHE A 138 -3.49 -20.51 10.25
C PHE A 138 -4.24 -21.56 9.43
N GLN A 139 -3.60 -22.05 8.37
CA GLN A 139 -4.17 -23.03 7.45
C GLN A 139 -3.50 -24.39 7.64
N GLU A 140 -4.20 -25.45 7.25
CA GLU A 140 -3.62 -26.79 7.18
C GLU A 140 -2.53 -26.84 6.09
N ILE A 141 -1.40 -27.47 6.39
CA ILE A 141 -0.25 -27.57 5.49
C ILE A 141 -0.24 -28.96 4.84
N SER A 142 -0.40 -29.00 3.51
CA SER A 142 -0.46 -30.25 2.73
C SER A 142 0.86 -30.64 2.06
N ILE A 143 1.83 -29.73 1.98
CA ILE A 143 3.16 -29.95 1.37
C ILE A 143 4.21 -29.58 2.41
N THR A 144 5.17 -30.46 2.66
CA THR A 144 6.24 -30.14 3.62
C THR A 144 7.12 -29.00 3.08
N PRO A 145 7.75 -28.20 3.94
CA PRO A 145 8.67 -27.15 3.49
C PRO A 145 9.80 -27.66 2.59
N LEU A 146 10.27 -28.90 2.81
CA LEU A 146 11.30 -29.51 1.98
C LEU A 146 10.78 -29.83 0.57
N ASP A 147 9.63 -30.51 0.47
CA ASP A 147 9.03 -30.87 -0.82
C ASP A 147 8.68 -29.63 -1.64
N LEU A 148 8.20 -28.56 -0.98
CA LEU A 148 7.94 -27.29 -1.65
C LEU A 148 9.24 -26.68 -2.20
N ALA A 149 10.32 -26.67 -1.42
CA ALA A 149 11.60 -26.15 -1.86
C ALA A 149 12.16 -26.92 -3.06
N GLU A 150 12.08 -28.26 -3.04
CA GLU A 150 12.51 -29.11 -4.15
C GLU A 150 11.69 -28.83 -5.42
N ARG A 151 10.37 -28.76 -5.28
CA ARG A 151 9.46 -28.42 -6.40
C ARG A 151 9.79 -27.06 -7.02
N LEU A 152 10.11 -26.06 -6.21
CA LEU A 152 10.44 -24.71 -6.69
C LEU A 152 11.83 -24.67 -7.37
N ARG A 153 12.84 -25.35 -6.82
CA ARG A 153 14.17 -25.45 -7.46
C ARG A 153 14.10 -26.16 -8.81
N GLY A 154 13.38 -27.28 -8.86
CA GLY A 154 13.20 -28.02 -10.12
C GLY A 154 12.41 -27.25 -11.19
N ALA A 155 11.72 -26.17 -10.82
CA ALA A 155 11.08 -25.27 -11.78
C ALA A 155 12.04 -24.21 -12.36
N LEU A 156 13.16 -23.91 -11.69
CA LEU A 156 14.18 -22.98 -12.20
C LEU A 156 15.06 -23.60 -13.29
N GLU A 157 15.16 -24.93 -13.31
CA GLU A 157 16.00 -25.69 -14.24
C GLU A 157 15.30 -26.03 -15.57
N LYS A 158 14.02 -25.66 -15.71
CA LYS A 158 13.20 -25.88 -16.92
C LYS A 158 13.09 -24.61 -17.74
#